data_AF-A0A6A3B588-F1
#
_entry.id   AF-A0A6A3B588-F1
#
_cell.length_a   1.000
_cell.length_b   1.000
_cell.length_c   1.000
_cell.angle_alpha   90.00
_cell.angle_beta   90.00
_cell.angle_gamma   90.00
#
_symmetry.space_group_name_H-M   'P 1'
#
loop_
_entity.id
_entity.type
_entity.pdbx_description
1 polymer ?
#
loop_
_entity_poly.entity_id
_entity_poly.type
_entity_poly.pdbx_seq_one_letter_code
_entity_poly.pdbx_strand_id
1 'polypeptide(L)'
;MASFRFTFFLFLYSLFLRASLAEIVCEDLPHDVCAFSISSSRKRCLLETAMEKGKVEYQCRTSEVVVERMAEHIESDECVRACGVDRNAIGISSDSLLEPQFTNKLCAPACSHNCPNIVDLFFNLAAGEGVFLPDLCEAQRRNPRRSMAEFMSSSGAASGPVPMEAELFAADALASAPAPDFLE
;
A
#
# COMPACT_ATOMS: atom_id res chain seq x y z
N MET A 1 -53.18 21.93 18.83
CA MET A 1 -51.80 22.34 19.17
C MET A 1 -50.79 21.19 19.19
N ALA A 2 -51.15 19.97 19.61
CA ALA A 2 -50.24 18.81 19.63
C ALA A 2 -49.74 18.36 18.24
N SER A 3 -50.61 18.38 17.22
CA SER A 3 -50.26 17.95 15.85
C SER A 3 -49.17 18.82 15.20
N PHE A 4 -49.21 20.14 15.40
CA PHE A 4 -48.24 21.07 14.78
C PHE A 4 -46.83 20.94 15.38
N ARG A 5 -46.76 20.63 16.69
CA ARG A 5 -45.50 20.34 17.39
C ARG A 5 -44.88 19.04 16.87
N PHE A 6 -45.68 18.00 16.67
CA PHE A 6 -45.19 16.72 16.14
C PHE A 6 -44.63 16.85 14.72
N THR A 7 -45.33 17.58 13.83
CA THR A 7 -44.83 17.85 12.47
C THR A 7 -43.54 18.67 12.47
N PHE A 8 -43.40 19.64 13.38
CA PHE A 8 -42.18 20.43 13.53
C PHE A 8 -41.00 19.58 14.03
N PHE A 9 -41.22 18.68 15.00
CA PHE A 9 -40.18 17.75 15.45
C PHE A 9 -39.74 16.79 14.35
N LEU A 10 -40.67 16.24 13.55
CA LEU A 10 -40.34 15.40 12.41
C LEU A 10 -39.56 16.17 11.33
N PHE A 11 -39.92 17.43 11.08
CA PHE A 11 -39.22 18.29 10.14
C PHE A 11 -37.78 18.61 10.61
N LEU A 12 -37.60 18.99 11.87
CA LEU A 12 -36.27 19.21 12.46
C LEU A 12 -35.43 17.92 12.44
N TYR A 13 -36.01 16.78 12.81
CA TYR A 13 -35.33 15.48 12.76
C TYR A 13 -34.87 15.15 11.32
N SER A 14 -35.70 15.41 10.32
CA SER A 14 -35.33 15.21 8.92
C SER A 14 -34.22 16.16 8.42
N LEU A 15 -34.16 17.39 8.94
CA LEU A 15 -33.08 18.34 8.65
C LEU A 15 -31.76 17.90 9.30
N PHE A 16 -31.80 17.44 10.56
CA PHE A 16 -30.63 16.90 11.26
C PHE A 16 -30.08 15.65 10.58
N LEU A 17 -30.96 14.75 10.10
CA LEU A 17 -30.55 13.56 9.35
C LEU A 17 -29.89 13.89 7.99
N ARG A 18 -30.24 15.01 7.38
CA ARG A 18 -29.60 15.47 6.13
C ARG A 18 -28.27 16.19 6.40
N ALA A 19 -28.09 16.76 7.58
CA ALA A 19 -26.89 17.49 7.96
C ALA A 19 -25.73 16.58 8.41
N SER A 20 -25.96 15.28 8.62
CA SER A 20 -24.92 14.34 9.06
C SER A 20 -24.20 13.58 7.95
N LEU A 21 -24.46 13.90 6.67
CA LEU A 21 -23.67 13.39 5.55
C LEU A 21 -22.46 14.32 5.37
N ALA A 22 -21.47 14.17 6.25
CA ALA A 22 -20.18 14.84 6.09
C ALA A 22 -19.36 14.04 5.07
N GLU A 23 -19.17 14.61 3.88
CA GLU A 23 -18.28 14.08 2.86
C GLU A 23 -16.83 14.17 3.34
N ILE A 24 -16.03 13.13 3.14
CA ILE A 24 -14.60 13.17 3.42
C ILE A 24 -13.89 13.67 2.16
N VAL A 25 -13.37 14.89 2.22
CA VAL A 25 -12.47 15.50 1.23
C VAL A 25 -11.08 15.56 1.86
N CYS A 26 -10.06 15.00 1.20
CA CYS A 26 -8.73 14.88 1.81
C CYS A 26 -8.14 16.26 2.14
N GLU A 27 -8.32 17.24 1.26
CA GLU A 27 -7.81 18.59 1.39
C GLU A 27 -8.38 19.35 2.60
N ASP A 28 -9.53 18.91 3.12
CA ASP A 28 -10.18 19.47 4.31
C ASP A 28 -9.76 18.76 5.61
N LEU A 29 -9.01 17.66 5.53
CA LEU A 29 -8.55 16.91 6.70
C LEU A 29 -7.35 17.59 7.36
N PRO A 30 -7.30 17.63 8.71
CA PRO A 30 -6.10 18.04 9.41
C PRO A 30 -4.97 17.00 9.23
N HIS A 31 -3.72 17.45 9.35
CA HIS A 31 -2.55 16.62 9.01
C HIS A 31 -2.47 15.32 9.83
N ASP A 32 -2.97 15.33 11.06
CA ASP A 32 -2.89 14.22 12.00
C ASP A 32 -3.89 13.10 11.68
N VAL A 33 -4.88 13.36 10.83
CA VAL A 33 -5.80 12.33 10.34
C VAL A 33 -5.76 12.16 8.83
N CYS A 34 -4.86 12.86 8.14
CA CYS A 34 -4.71 12.78 6.70
C CYS A 34 -4.22 11.39 6.23
N ALA A 35 -3.07 10.96 6.74
CA ALA A 35 -2.48 9.69 6.32
C ALA A 35 -3.41 8.52 6.67
N PHE A 36 -3.51 7.57 5.74
CA PHE A 36 -4.37 6.38 5.83
C PHE A 36 -5.89 6.67 5.84
N SER A 37 -6.32 7.87 5.44
CA SER A 37 -7.73 8.14 5.21
C SER A 37 -8.17 7.85 3.77
N ILE A 38 -9.46 7.64 3.57
CA ILE A 38 -10.10 7.43 2.26
C ILE A 38 -11.26 8.41 2.11
N SER A 39 -11.22 9.19 1.05
CA SER A 39 -12.26 10.16 0.71
C SER A 39 -13.58 9.50 0.30
N SER A 40 -14.64 10.30 0.20
CA SER A 40 -15.93 9.85 -0.35
C SER A 40 -15.84 9.43 -1.82
N SER A 41 -14.85 9.96 -2.56
CA SER A 41 -14.53 9.53 -3.93
C SER A 41 -13.70 8.23 -4.00
N ARG A 42 -13.56 7.51 -2.88
CA ARG A 42 -12.82 6.25 -2.75
C ARG A 42 -11.34 6.37 -3.09
N LYS A 43 -10.74 7.53 -2.86
CA LYS A 43 -9.32 7.75 -3.11
C LYS A 43 -8.60 7.92 -1.79
N ARG A 44 -7.37 7.41 -1.70
CA ARG A 44 -6.56 7.52 -0.48
C ARG A 44 -6.08 8.95 -0.30
N CYS A 45 -6.04 9.42 0.94
CA CYS A 45 -5.45 10.70 1.30
C CYS A 45 -3.95 10.52 1.60
N LEU A 46 -3.13 11.45 1.14
CA LEU A 46 -1.68 11.46 1.30
C LEU A 46 -1.23 12.78 1.92
N LEU A 47 -0.33 12.68 2.89
CA LEU A 47 0.33 13.84 3.45
C LEU A 47 1.54 14.20 2.58
N GLU A 48 1.57 15.42 2.09
CA GLU A 48 2.65 15.99 1.29
C GLU A 48 3.26 17.20 2.00
N THR A 49 4.49 17.55 1.62
CA THR A 49 5.11 18.81 2.03
C THR A 49 5.11 19.81 0.89
N ALA A 50 4.69 21.03 1.16
CA ALA A 50 4.80 22.17 0.26
C ALA A 50 5.75 23.22 0.85
N MET A 51 6.47 23.93 -0.01
CA MET A 51 7.28 25.07 0.39
C MET A 51 6.46 26.34 0.18
N GLU A 52 6.01 26.97 1.26
CA GLU A 52 5.32 28.26 1.19
C GLU A 52 6.17 29.33 1.91
N LYS A 53 6.56 30.38 1.17
CA LYS A 53 7.35 31.53 1.70
C LYS A 53 8.61 31.11 2.47
N GLY A 54 9.27 30.03 2.05
CA GLY A 54 10.49 29.52 2.67
C GLY A 54 10.27 28.67 3.91
N LYS A 55 9.02 28.31 4.23
CA LYS A 55 8.67 27.38 5.31
C LYS A 55 8.08 26.09 4.72
N VAL A 56 8.41 24.96 5.34
CA VAL A 56 7.77 23.67 5.04
C VAL A 56 6.38 23.67 5.69
N GLU A 57 5.36 23.46 4.87
CA GLU A 57 3.98 23.26 5.31
C GLU A 57 3.49 21.87 4.89
N TYR A 58 2.66 21.27 5.72
CA TYR A 58 2.04 19.98 5.45
C TYR A 58 0.71 20.20 4.74
N GLN A 59 0.47 19.49 3.66
CA GLN A 59 -0.78 19.52 2.91
C GLN A 59 -1.33 18.11 2.77
N CYS A 60 -2.62 17.94 3.07
CA CYS A 60 -3.31 16.69 2.76
C CYS A 60 -3.84 16.75 1.33
N ARG A 61 -3.62 15.70 0.54
CA ARG A 61 -4.08 15.61 -0.84
C ARG A 61 -4.73 14.28 -1.17
N THR A 62 -5.66 14.32 -2.10
CA THR A 62 -6.27 13.13 -2.67
C THR A 62 -5.32 12.47 -3.68
N SER A 63 -4.97 11.20 -3.46
CA SER A 63 -4.19 10.40 -4.41
C SER A 63 -5.00 9.98 -5.63
N GLU A 64 -4.32 9.53 -6.68
CA GLU A 64 -4.97 8.98 -7.87
C GLU A 64 -5.42 7.52 -7.70
N VAL A 65 -4.96 6.85 -6.63
CA VAL A 65 -5.21 5.42 -6.38
C VAL A 65 -6.61 5.24 -5.78
N VAL A 66 -7.48 4.58 -6.55
CA VAL A 66 -8.84 4.24 -6.13
C VAL A 66 -8.85 2.97 -5.30
N VAL A 67 -9.53 3.01 -4.16
CA VAL A 67 -9.79 1.88 -3.28
C VAL A 67 -11.08 1.19 -3.70
N GLU A 68 -11.01 -0.12 -3.94
CA GLU A 68 -12.13 -0.86 -4.51
C GLU A 68 -13.31 -0.99 -3.54
N ARG A 69 -13.03 -1.31 -2.26
CA ARG A 69 -14.03 -1.80 -1.30
C ARG A 69 -14.33 -0.85 -0.13
N MET A 70 -13.69 0.31 -0.09
CA MET A 70 -13.80 1.23 1.06
C MET A 70 -13.93 2.68 0.59
N ALA A 71 -14.71 3.47 1.32
CA ALA A 71 -14.95 4.89 1.12
C ALA A 71 -15.16 5.52 2.50
N GLU A 72 -14.93 6.82 2.63
CA GLU A 72 -15.31 7.59 3.84
C GLU A 72 -14.73 7.01 5.13
N HIS A 73 -13.45 6.64 5.10
CA HIS A 73 -12.78 5.95 6.21
C HIS A 73 -11.62 6.78 6.74
N ILE A 74 -11.54 6.95 8.05
CA ILE A 74 -10.38 7.51 8.74
C ILE A 74 -9.81 6.41 9.63
N GLU A 75 -8.52 6.14 9.48
CA GLU A 75 -7.89 5.08 10.26
C GLU A 75 -7.78 5.44 11.75
N SER A 76 -7.97 4.44 12.61
CA SER A 76 -7.94 4.64 14.06
C SER A 76 -6.52 4.70 14.62
N ASP A 77 -6.33 5.37 15.76
CA ASP A 77 -5.05 5.35 16.49
C ASP A 77 -4.63 3.97 16.97
N GLU A 78 -5.61 3.09 17.20
CA GLU A 78 -5.36 1.68 17.50
C GLU A 78 -4.68 1.00 16.32
N CYS A 79 -5.23 1.16 15.11
CA CYS A 79 -4.66 0.57 13.92
C CYS A 79 -3.33 1.18 13.51
N VAL A 80 -3.18 2.50 13.62
CA VAL A 80 -1.89 3.19 13.40
C VAL A 80 -0.81 2.55 14.27
N ARG A 81 -1.07 2.38 15.57
CA ARG A 81 -0.12 1.77 16.51
C ARG A 81 0.10 0.27 16.27
N ALA A 82 -0.97 -0.48 16.01
CA ALA A 82 -0.93 -1.93 15.80
C ALA A 82 -0.12 -2.30 14.56
N CYS A 83 -0.29 -1.54 13.46
CA CYS A 83 0.44 -1.75 12.22
C CYS A 83 1.82 -1.10 12.21
N GLY A 84 2.13 -0.22 13.18
CA GLY A 84 3.42 0.44 13.26
C GLY A 84 3.63 1.51 12.19
N VAL A 85 2.55 2.14 11.72
CA VAL A 85 2.60 3.27 10.80
C VAL A 85 2.57 4.60 11.56
N ASP A 86 2.92 5.69 10.90
CA ASP A 86 2.91 7.05 11.47
C ASP A 86 1.91 7.95 10.73
N ARG A 87 1.05 8.65 11.49
CA ARG A 87 0.10 9.64 10.97
C ARG A 87 0.77 10.78 10.20
N ASN A 88 2.03 11.07 10.54
CA ASN A 88 2.82 12.12 9.90
C ASN A 88 3.70 11.60 8.76
N ALA A 89 3.49 10.37 8.30
CA ALA A 89 4.22 9.82 7.16
C ALA A 89 3.97 10.70 5.91
N ILE A 90 5.03 11.37 5.45
CA ILE A 90 5.02 12.14 4.20
C ILE A 90 5.21 11.17 3.05
N GLY A 91 4.21 11.09 2.18
CA GLY A 91 4.14 10.04 1.17
C GLY A 91 4.07 8.64 1.80
N ILE A 92 3.90 7.63 0.94
CA ILE A 92 3.86 6.23 1.35
C ILE A 92 4.65 5.43 0.32
N SER A 93 5.68 4.72 0.78
CA SER A 93 6.57 3.88 -0.03
C SER A 93 6.44 2.41 0.34
N SER A 94 6.73 1.54 -0.62
CA SER A 94 6.93 0.10 -0.42
C SER A 94 8.20 -0.22 0.39
N ASP A 95 9.16 0.70 0.48
CA ASP A 95 10.45 0.51 1.16
C ASP A 95 10.30 0.08 2.63
N SER A 96 9.25 0.53 3.32
CA SER A 96 9.01 0.14 4.72
C SER A 96 8.82 -1.38 4.87
N LEU A 97 8.39 -2.09 3.82
CA LEU A 97 8.30 -3.57 3.83
C LEU A 97 9.68 -4.24 3.97
N LEU A 98 10.76 -3.51 3.67
CA LEU A 98 12.14 -3.93 3.88
C LEU A 98 12.58 -3.80 5.35
N GLU A 99 11.77 -3.21 6.23
CA GLU A 99 12.10 -3.08 7.63
C GLU A 99 11.49 -4.22 8.44
N PRO A 100 12.29 -5.14 9.02
CA PRO A 100 11.75 -6.30 9.73
C PRO A 100 10.85 -5.91 10.91
N GLN A 101 11.08 -4.75 11.53
CA GLN A 101 10.26 -4.24 12.62
C GLN A 101 8.86 -3.82 12.15
N PHE A 102 8.78 -3.12 11.02
CA PHE A 102 7.52 -2.73 10.40
C PHE A 102 6.75 -3.96 9.94
N THR A 103 7.39 -4.83 9.14
CA THR A 103 6.77 -6.05 8.60
C THR A 103 6.30 -6.99 9.71
N ASN A 104 7.00 -7.06 10.85
CA ASN A 104 6.54 -7.82 12.00
C ASN A 104 5.19 -7.29 12.55
N LYS A 105 5.05 -5.97 12.69
CA LYS A 105 3.80 -5.35 13.16
C LYS A 105 2.67 -5.47 12.14
N LEU A 106 2.95 -5.20 10.86
CA LEU A 106 1.99 -5.35 9.77
C LEU A 106 1.42 -6.77 9.69
N CYS A 107 2.28 -7.79 9.85
CA CYS A 107 1.90 -9.20 9.80
C CYS A 107 1.38 -9.78 11.13
N ALA A 108 1.37 -8.99 12.21
CA ALA A 108 0.83 -9.39 13.50
C ALA A 108 -0.70 -9.40 13.45
N PRO A 109 -1.39 -10.34 14.13
CA PRO A 109 -2.85 -10.45 14.11
C PRO A 109 -3.58 -9.15 14.49
N ALA A 110 -2.97 -8.35 15.38
CA ALA A 110 -3.52 -7.07 15.80
C ALA A 110 -3.70 -6.08 14.64
N CYS A 111 -2.82 -6.11 13.64
CA CYS A 111 -2.93 -5.32 12.41
C CYS A 111 -3.64 -6.12 11.30
N SER A 112 -3.12 -7.32 10.98
CA SER A 112 -3.51 -8.07 9.78
C SER A 112 -4.98 -8.46 9.74
N HIS A 113 -5.65 -8.58 10.89
CA HIS A 113 -7.08 -8.95 10.96
C HIS A 113 -8.00 -7.78 11.29
N ASN A 114 -7.50 -6.71 11.89
CA ASN A 114 -8.35 -5.64 12.44
C ASN A 114 -8.23 -4.32 11.67
N CYS A 115 -7.22 -4.15 10.82
CA CYS A 115 -6.90 -2.89 10.16
C CYS A 115 -6.89 -3.03 8.63
N PRO A 116 -8.05 -3.35 8.02
CA PRO A 116 -8.13 -3.75 6.62
C PRO A 116 -7.64 -2.66 5.65
N ASN A 117 -7.77 -1.38 6.00
CA ASN A 117 -7.33 -0.28 5.14
C ASN A 117 -5.81 -0.16 5.03
N ILE A 118 -5.09 -0.23 6.16
CA ILE A 118 -3.61 -0.27 6.16
C ILE A 118 -3.13 -1.55 5.48
N VAL A 119 -3.75 -2.69 5.77
CA VAL A 119 -3.37 -3.98 5.17
C VAL A 119 -3.58 -3.95 3.65
N ASP A 120 -4.71 -3.44 3.17
CA ASP A 120 -4.98 -3.28 1.73
C ASP A 120 -3.96 -2.37 1.04
N LEU A 121 -3.57 -1.26 1.69
CA LEU A 121 -2.56 -0.35 1.17
C LEU A 121 -1.22 -1.06 0.95
N PHE A 122 -0.70 -1.72 1.98
CA PHE A 122 0.59 -2.41 1.88
C PHE A 122 0.53 -3.69 1.05
N PHE A 123 -0.63 -4.33 0.95
CA PHE A 123 -0.86 -5.43 0.01
C PHE A 123 -0.70 -4.96 -1.43
N ASN A 124 -1.31 -3.82 -1.78
CA ASN A 124 -1.22 -3.26 -3.12
C ASN A 124 0.18 -2.69 -3.42
N LEU A 125 0.85 -2.08 -2.44
CA LEU A 125 2.24 -1.65 -2.59
C LEU A 125 3.18 -2.84 -2.82
N ALA A 126 3.06 -3.91 -2.03
CA ALA A 126 3.84 -5.13 -2.22
C ALA A 126 3.59 -5.76 -3.61
N ALA A 127 2.32 -5.80 -4.05
CA ALA A 127 1.98 -6.31 -5.36
C ALA A 127 2.58 -5.45 -6.50
N GLY A 128 2.67 -4.14 -6.30
CA GLY A 128 3.38 -3.22 -7.20
C GLY A 128 4.88 -3.53 -7.33
N GLU A 129 5.50 -4.05 -6.26
CA GLU A 129 6.88 -4.55 -6.25
C GLU A 129 7.01 -6.02 -6.72
N GLY A 130 5.92 -6.65 -7.17
CA GLY A 130 5.90 -8.05 -7.59
C GLY A 130 5.95 -9.05 -6.42
N VAL A 131 5.65 -8.61 -5.20
CA VAL A 131 5.66 -9.45 -3.99
C VAL A 131 4.25 -9.68 -3.47
N PHE A 132 3.96 -10.93 -3.08
CA PHE A 132 2.71 -11.27 -2.41
C PHE A 132 2.85 -11.09 -0.90
N LEU A 133 2.13 -10.12 -0.32
CA LEU A 133 2.24 -9.77 1.10
C LEU A 133 1.99 -10.98 2.06
N PRO A 134 1.02 -11.89 1.81
CA PRO A 134 0.86 -13.07 2.64
C PRO A 134 2.09 -13.99 2.69
N ASP A 135 2.79 -14.16 1.56
CA ASP A 135 4.02 -14.95 1.50
C ASP A 135 5.14 -14.27 2.29
N LEU A 136 5.25 -12.94 2.17
CA LEU A 136 6.17 -12.14 2.99
C LEU A 136 5.87 -12.32 4.49
N CYS A 137 4.60 -12.28 4.89
CA CYS A 137 4.19 -12.49 6.28
C CYS A 137 4.48 -13.91 6.77
N GLU A 138 4.30 -14.93 5.94
CA GLU A 138 4.67 -16.30 6.29
C GLU A 138 6.19 -16.45 6.45
N ALA A 139 6.97 -15.90 5.51
CA ALA A 139 8.42 -15.90 5.57
C ALA A 139 8.93 -15.16 6.82
N GLN A 140 8.33 -14.03 7.17
CA GLN A 140 8.65 -13.27 8.38
C GLN A 140 8.40 -14.07 9.65
N ARG A 141 7.33 -14.87 9.72
CA ARG A 141 7.02 -15.73 10.88
C ARG A 141 8.00 -16.88 11.02
N ARG A 142 8.46 -17.45 9.90
CA ARG A 142 9.40 -18.58 9.90
C ARG A 142 10.84 -18.14 10.17
N ASN A 143 11.33 -17.11 9.46
CA ASN A 143 12.68 -16.58 9.63
C ASN A 143 12.81 -15.12 9.12
N PRO A 144 12.74 -14.12 10.01
CA PRO A 144 12.82 -12.70 9.65
C PRO A 144 14.09 -12.25 8.91
N ARG A 145 15.21 -12.95 9.11
CA ARG A 145 16.48 -12.56 8.44
C ARG A 145 16.54 -13.05 7.00
N ARG A 146 15.88 -14.16 6.71
CA ARG A 146 15.88 -14.78 5.37
C ARG A 146 14.84 -14.14 4.45
N SER A 147 13.66 -13.80 4.99
CA SER A 147 12.59 -13.12 4.25
C SER A 147 13.08 -11.84 3.57
N MET A 148 13.91 -11.06 4.27
CA MET A 148 14.46 -9.82 3.73
C MET A 148 15.37 -10.04 2.52
N ALA A 149 16.26 -11.04 2.59
CA ALA A 149 17.16 -11.35 1.50
C ALA A 149 16.40 -11.81 0.24
N GLU A 150 15.32 -12.55 0.42
CA GLU A 150 14.45 -12.99 -0.67
C GLU A 150 13.68 -11.81 -1.29
N PHE A 151 13.14 -10.89 -0.47
CA PHE A 151 12.46 -9.68 -0.95
C PHE A 151 13.40 -8.78 -1.77
N MET A 152 14.62 -8.54 -1.28
CA MET A 152 15.62 -7.75 -2.02
C MET A 152 16.03 -8.43 -3.34
N SER A 153 16.02 -9.77 -3.38
CA SER A 153 16.34 -10.52 -4.59
C SER A 153 15.20 -10.49 -5.62
N SER A 154 13.94 -10.46 -5.17
CA SER A 154 12.77 -10.37 -6.07
C SER A 154 12.53 -8.95 -6.60
N SER A 155 12.75 -7.92 -5.77
CA SER A 155 12.59 -6.51 -6.16
C SER A 155 13.62 -6.04 -7.20
N GLY A 156 14.74 -6.77 -7.35
CA GLY A 156 15.79 -6.49 -8.34
C GLY A 156 15.60 -7.18 -9.70
N ALA A 157 14.58 -8.03 -9.86
CA ALA A 157 14.36 -8.80 -11.08
C ALA A 157 13.38 -8.10 -12.02
N ALA A 158 13.81 -6.98 -12.61
CA ALA A 158 13.27 -6.60 -13.91
C ALA A 158 13.59 -7.75 -14.88
N SER A 159 12.60 -8.59 -15.17
CA SER A 159 12.70 -9.60 -16.22
C SER A 159 12.90 -8.87 -17.53
N GLY A 160 14.16 -8.69 -17.93
CA GLY A 160 14.53 -8.25 -19.27
C GLY A 160 13.90 -9.18 -20.30
N PRO A 161 13.60 -8.67 -21.50
CA PRO A 161 12.90 -9.46 -22.51
C PRO A 161 13.68 -10.73 -22.80
N VAL A 162 13.01 -11.87 -22.64
CA VAL A 162 13.51 -13.18 -23.05
C VAL A 162 13.91 -13.08 -24.52
N PRO A 163 15.17 -13.37 -24.90
CA PRO A 163 15.51 -13.51 -26.31
C PRO A 163 14.70 -14.70 -26.82
N MET A 164 13.73 -14.41 -27.67
CA MET A 164 13.00 -15.41 -28.43
C MET A 164 14.06 -16.13 -29.26
N GLU A 165 14.36 -17.37 -28.89
CA GLU A 165 15.22 -18.25 -29.68
C GLU A 165 14.53 -18.44 -31.04
N ALA A 166 15.04 -17.72 -32.05
CA ALA A 166 14.72 -17.97 -33.43
C ALA A 166 15.50 -19.22 -33.85
N GLU A 167 14.80 -20.36 -33.86
CA GLU A 167 15.28 -21.57 -34.49
C GLU A 167 15.63 -21.35 -35.98
N LEU A 168 16.85 -21.79 -36.31
CA LEU A 168 17.28 -22.48 -37.52
C LEU A 168 17.19 -21.74 -38.88
N PHE A 169 18.33 -21.60 -39.57
CA PHE A 169 18.63 -22.29 -40.85
C PHE A 169 20.09 -22.07 -41.29
N ALA A 170 20.82 -23.21 -41.42
CA ALA A 170 21.91 -23.58 -42.35
C ALA A 170 23.16 -22.64 -42.49
N ALA A 171 24.40 -23.11 -42.66
CA ALA A 171 24.89 -24.35 -43.25
C ALA A 171 26.34 -24.65 -42.79
N ASP A 172 26.60 -25.94 -42.56
CA ASP A 172 27.69 -26.76 -43.10
C ASP A 172 29.15 -26.23 -43.11
N ALA A 173 30.00 -26.83 -42.27
CA ALA A 173 31.34 -27.30 -42.63
C ALA A 173 31.97 -28.16 -41.50
N LEU A 174 32.02 -29.48 -41.74
CA LEU A 174 33.14 -30.43 -41.53
C LEU A 174 34.36 -29.91 -40.71
N ALA A 175 35.02 -30.63 -39.80
CA ALA A 175 35.08 -32.06 -39.50
C ALA A 175 35.85 -32.33 -38.17
N SER A 176 35.60 -33.52 -37.61
CA SER A 176 36.47 -34.38 -36.78
C SER A 176 37.07 -33.89 -35.44
N ALA A 177 36.58 -34.51 -34.36
CA ALA A 177 37.37 -34.85 -33.17
C ALA A 177 38.11 -36.20 -33.41
N PRO A 178 39.17 -36.57 -32.65
CA PRO A 178 39.01 -36.96 -31.23
C PRO A 178 40.12 -36.46 -30.29
N ALA A 179 39.87 -36.63 -28.99
CA ALA A 179 40.73 -36.34 -27.84
C ALA A 179 41.75 -37.49 -27.55
N PRO A 180 42.32 -37.61 -26.33
CA PRO A 180 43.54 -37.01 -25.78
C PRO A 180 44.64 -38.07 -25.46
N ASP A 181 45.89 -37.69 -25.13
CA ASP A 181 46.66 -38.25 -23.98
C ASP A 181 48.11 -37.73 -23.81
N PHE A 182 48.62 -38.01 -22.61
CA PHE A 182 49.81 -37.65 -21.82
C PHE A 182 51.24 -38.03 -22.36
N LEU A 183 52.28 -37.40 -21.75
CA LEU A 183 53.75 -37.71 -21.67
C LEU A 183 54.74 -36.95 -22.59
N GLU A 184 55.47 -35.98 -22.02
CA GLU A 184 56.85 -36.08 -21.48
C GLU A 184 57.19 -34.84 -20.63
#